data_AF-A0A165AZ92-F1
#
_entry.id   AF-A0A165AZ92-F1
#
_cell.length_a   1.000
_cell.length_b   1.000
_cell.length_c   1.000
_cell.angle_alpha   90.00
_cell.angle_beta   90.00
_cell.angle_gamma   90.00
#
_symmetry.space_group_name_H-M   'P 1'
#
loop_
_entity.id
_entity.type
_entity.pdbx_description
1 polymer ?
#
loop_
_entity_poly.entity_id
_entity_poly.type
_entity_poly.pdbx_seq_one_letter_code
_entity_poly.pdbx_strand_id
1 'polypeptide(L)'
;YAKKVRKVKDELDELWRTEPASWTTDPVKWWAERRATYPRASRMAHDIFSIPGSAVAVERIFSGGRDTISLRRARLSADTIRALMISKQWIR
;
A
#
# COMPACT_ATOMS: atom_id res chain seq x y z
N TYR A 1 17.26 33.60 -14.45
CA TYR A 1 16.01 33.00 -13.93
C TYR A 1 16.30 32.25 -12.63
N ALA A 2 16.15 32.89 -11.47
CA ALA A 2 16.36 32.24 -10.18
C ALA A 2 15.06 31.55 -9.72
N LYS A 3 15.06 30.21 -9.64
CA LYS A 3 13.96 29.47 -9.00
C LYS A 3 13.94 29.84 -7.53
N LYS A 4 12.89 30.55 -7.11
CA LYS A 4 12.58 30.82 -5.71
C LYS A 4 12.31 29.47 -5.04
N VAL A 5 13.31 28.89 -4.38
CA VAL A 5 13.13 27.70 -3.55
C VAL A 5 12.16 28.13 -2.46
N ARG A 6 10.90 27.69 -2.55
CA ARG A 6 9.90 27.93 -1.51
C ARG A 6 10.53 27.45 -0.21
N LYS A 7 10.66 28.36 0.76
CA LYS A 7 11.09 28.04 2.11
C LYS A 7 10.00 27.17 2.71
N VAL A 8 10.14 25.88 2.45
CA VAL A 8 9.28 24.84 2.94
C VAL A 8 9.46 24.83 4.46
N LYS A 9 8.39 25.06 5.22
CA LYS A 9 8.40 24.69 6.64
C LYS A 9 8.62 23.18 6.71
N ASP A 10 9.50 22.75 7.61
CA ASP A 10 9.80 21.34 7.77
C ASP A 10 8.62 20.66 8.48
N GLU A 11 7.76 20.02 7.69
CA GLU A 11 6.62 19.23 8.19
C GLU A 11 7.07 18.16 9.18
N LEU A 12 8.28 17.62 9.03
CA LEU A 12 8.81 16.59 9.90
C LEU A 12 9.20 17.17 11.27
N ASP A 13 9.82 18.35 11.31
CA ASP A 13 10.18 19.01 12.58
C ASP A 13 8.94 19.34 13.43
N GLU A 14 7.82 19.72 12.79
CA GLU A 14 6.54 19.95 13.46
C GLU A 14 5.88 18.64 13.92
N LEU A 15 5.97 17.59 13.10
CA LEU A 15 5.52 16.25 13.46
C LEU A 15 6.27 15.70 14.69
N TRP A 16 7.60 15.83 14.72
CA TRP A 16 8.43 15.33 15.83
C TRP A 16 8.17 16.07 17.15
N ARG A 17 7.59 17.28 17.10
CA ARG A 17 7.15 18.03 18.27
C ARG A 17 5.72 17.71 18.71
N THR A 18 4.93 17.03 17.87
CA THR A 18 3.55 16.66 18.17
C THR A 18 3.52 15.45 19.11
N GLU A 19 2.54 15.39 20.01
CA GLU A 19 2.35 14.22 20.85
C GLU A 19 2.01 12.96 20.02
N PRO A 20 2.62 11.80 20.32
CA PRO A 20 2.31 10.56 19.63
C PRO A 20 0.83 10.19 19.74
N ALA A 21 0.27 9.63 18.68
CA ALA A 21 -1.07 9.05 18.73
C ALA A 21 -1.12 7.88 19.72
N SER A 22 -2.29 7.64 20.33
CA SER A 22 -2.53 6.44 21.13
C SER A 22 -2.30 5.17 20.30
N TRP A 23 -1.79 4.10 20.93
CA TRP A 23 -1.58 2.78 20.34
C TRP A 23 -2.85 2.12 19.79
N THR A 24 -4.02 2.58 20.22
CA THR A 24 -5.33 2.12 19.73
C THR A 24 -5.78 2.80 18.45
N THR A 25 -5.05 3.82 17.98
CA THR A 25 -5.41 4.60 16.80
C THR A 25 -5.00 3.87 15.53
N ASP A 26 -5.90 3.81 14.55
CA ASP A 26 -5.55 3.35 13.21
C ASP A 26 -4.57 4.35 12.56
N PRO A 27 -3.34 3.94 12.23
CA PRO A 27 -2.34 4.82 11.64
C PRO A 27 -2.77 5.36 10.27
N VAL A 28 -3.47 4.57 9.46
CA VAL A 28 -3.93 5.01 8.12
C VAL A 28 -4.96 6.12 8.28
N LYS A 29 -5.91 5.95 9.19
CA LYS A 29 -6.91 6.97 9.49
C LYS A 29 -6.29 8.24 10.06
N TRP A 30 -5.33 8.12 10.98
CA TRP A 30 -4.64 9.26 11.58
C TRP A 30 -3.94 10.16 10.55
N TRP A 31 -3.24 9.54 9.59
CA TRP A 31 -2.56 10.27 8.51
C TRP A 31 -3.54 10.83 7.47
N ALA A 32 -4.67 10.16 7.23
CA ALA A 32 -5.71 10.67 6.36
C ALA A 32 -6.35 11.96 6.89
N GLU A 33 -6.63 12.01 8.20
CA GLU A 33 -7.18 13.20 8.88
C GLU A 33 -6.20 14.39 8.86
N ARG A 34 -4.88 14.12 8.89
CA ARG A 34 -3.82 15.14 8.94
C ARG A 34 -3.21 15.48 7.58
N ARG A 35 -3.80 14.98 6.50
CA ARG A 35 -3.33 15.21 5.13
C ARG A 35 -3.30 16.70 4.74
N ALA A 36 -4.20 17.52 5.29
CA ALA A 36 -4.21 18.96 5.04
C ALA A 36 -3.03 19.68 5.72
N THR A 37 -2.66 19.24 6.93
CA THR A 37 -1.57 19.80 7.73
C THR A 37 -0.20 19.31 7.25
N TYR A 38 -0.09 18.02 6.93
CA TYR A 38 1.16 17.37 6.55
C TYR A 38 1.06 16.67 5.18
N PRO A 39 0.88 17.42 4.07
CA PRO A 39 0.57 16.84 2.77
C PRO A 39 1.66 15.95 2.18
N ARG A 40 2.93 16.16 2.56
CA ARG A 40 4.05 15.33 2.07
C ARG A 40 4.34 14.18 3.01
N ALA A 41 4.34 14.43 4.32
CA ALA A 41 4.56 13.37 5.30
C ALA A 41 3.42 12.34 5.27
N SER A 42 2.16 12.76 5.13
CA SER A 42 1.03 11.83 5.02
C SER A 42 1.12 10.94 3.80
N ARG A 43 1.58 11.47 2.65
CA ARG A 43 1.79 10.68 1.43
C ARG A 43 2.85 9.61 1.65
N MET A 44 4.00 10.01 2.19
CA MET A 44 5.08 9.08 2.52
C MET A 44 4.64 8.00 3.50
N ALA A 45 3.88 8.37 4.54
CA ALA A 45 3.34 7.42 5.51
C ALA A 45 2.40 6.41 4.86
N HIS A 46 1.47 6.87 3.99
CA HIS A 46 0.59 5.97 3.25
C HIS A 46 1.35 5.04 2.29
N ASP A 47 2.40 5.53 1.62
CA ASP A 47 3.25 4.70 0.76
C ASP A 47 3.90 3.58 1.58
N ILE A 48 4.42 3.89 2.77
CA ILE A 48 5.01 2.89 3.69
C ILE A 48 3.95 1.90 4.19
N PHE A 49 2.78 2.37 4.63
CA PHE A 49 1.74 1.48 5.15
C PHE A 49 1.07 0.62 4.07
N SER A 50 1.20 0.98 2.80
CA SER A 50 0.73 0.15 1.69
C SER A 50 1.58 -1.11 1.49
N ILE A 51 2.79 -1.14 2.06
CA ILE A 51 3.70 -2.28 1.96
C ILE A 51 3.20 -3.38 2.90
N PRO A 52 2.85 -4.58 2.39
CA PRO A 52 2.44 -5.67 3.25
C PRO A 52 3.60 -6.12 4.14
N GLY A 53 3.34 -6.33 5.43
CA GLY A 53 4.36 -6.77 6.39
C GLY A 53 4.86 -8.20 6.19
N SER A 54 4.25 -8.97 5.28
CA SER A 54 4.71 -10.32 4.92
C SER A 54 4.30 -10.71 3.50
N ALA A 55 5.01 -11.69 2.94
CA ALA A 55 4.67 -12.30 1.65
C ALA A 55 3.48 -13.29 1.74
N VAL A 56 2.92 -13.53 2.93
CA VAL A 56 1.88 -14.55 3.16
C VAL A 56 0.64 -14.33 2.28
N ALA A 57 0.27 -13.08 2.03
CA ALA A 57 -0.84 -12.76 1.12
C ALA A 57 -0.56 -13.23 -0.31
N VAL A 58 0.67 -13.05 -0.78
CA VAL A 58 1.12 -13.48 -2.10
C VAL A 58 1.22 -15.01 -2.16
N GLU A 59 1.78 -15.64 -1.14
CA GLU A 59 1.86 -17.10 -1.02
C GLU A 59 0.46 -17.75 -1.01
N ARG A 60 -0.51 -17.14 -0.32
CA ARG A 60 -1.91 -17.60 -0.34
C ARG A 60 -2.52 -17.54 -1.73
N ILE A 61 -2.25 -16.48 -2.49
CA ILE A 61 -2.72 -16.33 -3.88
C ILE A 61 -2.09 -17.43 -4.75
N PHE A 62 -0.80 -17.69 -4.61
CA PHE A 62 -0.11 -18.75 -5.37
C PHE A 62 -0.57 -20.16 -4.98
N SER A 63 -0.80 -20.42 -3.70
CA SER A 63 -1.32 -21.71 -3.23
C SER A 63 -2.73 -21.97 -3.79
N GLY A 64 -3.63 -20.99 -3.76
CA GLY A 64 -4.95 -21.08 -4.38
C GLY A 64 -4.93 -21.06 -5.91
N GLY A 65 -3.78 -20.70 -6.51
CA GLY A 65 -3.51 -20.82 -7.93
C GLY A 65 -3.56 -22.28 -8.39
N ARG A 66 -3.16 -23.24 -7.56
CA ARG A 66 -3.16 -24.67 -7.89
C ARG A 66 -4.55 -25.23 -8.21
N ASP A 67 -5.59 -24.74 -7.53
CA ASP A 67 -6.98 -25.10 -7.83
C ASP A 67 -7.48 -24.44 -9.12
N THR A 68 -7.00 -23.22 -9.39
CA THR A 68 -7.35 -22.47 -10.61
C THR A 68 -6.65 -23.06 -11.85
N ILE A 69 -5.44 -23.60 -11.66
CA ILE A 69 -4.60 -24.31 -12.63
C ILE A 69 -4.73 -25.83 -12.39
N SER A 70 -5.93 -26.31 -12.06
CA SER A 70 -6.19 -27.75 -11.93
C SER A 70 -5.78 -28.48 -13.23
N LEU A 71 -5.32 -29.73 -13.11
CA LEU A 71 -4.81 -30.61 -14.18
C LEU A 71 -5.71 -30.64 -15.45
N ARG A 72 -7.01 -30.35 -15.33
CA ARG A 72 -7.96 -30.26 -16.47
C ARG A 72 -7.79 -29.02 -17.36
N ARG A 73 -7.04 -28.00 -16.94
CA ARG A 73 -6.77 -26.75 -17.71
C ARG A 73 -5.29 -26.60 -18.10
N ALA A 74 -4.55 -27.70 -18.24
CA ALA A 74 -3.10 -27.72 -18.52
C ALA A 74 -2.67 -27.13 -19.89
N ARG A 75 -3.60 -26.57 -20.69
CA ARG A 75 -3.32 -25.88 -21.97
C ARG A 75 -3.42 -24.35 -21.89
N LEU A 76 -3.59 -23.78 -20.71
CA LEU A 76 -3.61 -22.32 -20.54
C LEU A 76 -2.19 -21.74 -20.62
N SER A 77 -2.05 -20.66 -21.39
CA SER A 77 -0.81 -19.87 -21.37
C SER A 77 -0.60 -19.19 -20.02
N ALA A 78 0.66 -18.90 -19.70
CA ALA A 78 1.04 -18.19 -18.48
C ALA A 78 0.31 -16.84 -18.33
N ASP A 79 0.10 -16.12 -19.45
CA ASP A 79 -0.62 -14.84 -19.43
C ASP A 79 -2.09 -15.01 -19.06
N THR A 80 -2.75 -16.06 -19.57
CA THR A 80 -4.14 -16.37 -19.22
C THR A 80 -4.27 -16.74 -17.75
N ILE A 81 -3.32 -17.51 -17.22
CA ILE A 81 -3.27 -17.86 -15.79
C ILE A 81 -3.12 -16.60 -14.94
N ARG A 82 -2.19 -15.70 -15.30
CA ARG A 82 -1.98 -14.43 -14.59
C ARG A 82 -3.26 -13.60 -14.58
N ALA A 83 -3.90 -13.43 -15.73
CA ALA A 83 -5.15 -12.68 -15.84
C ALA A 83 -6.25 -13.28 -14.96
N LEU A 84 -6.42 -14.60 -14.95
CA LEU A 84 -7.41 -15.28 -14.11
C LEU A 84 -7.13 -15.11 -12.61
N MET A 85 -5.87 -15.26 -12.18
CA MET A 85 -5.48 -15.08 -10.77
C MET A 85 -5.72 -13.65 -10.29
N ILE A 86 -5.36 -12.66 -11.11
CA ILE A 86 -5.62 -11.25 -10.84
C ILE A 86 -7.13 -11.03 -10.76
N SER A 87 -7.90 -11.34 -11.80
CA SER A 87 -9.36 -11.12 -11.82
C SER A 87 -10.09 -11.77 -10.63
N LYS A 88 -9.67 -12.98 -10.23
CA LYS A 88 -10.23 -13.66 -9.05
C LYS A 88 -9.95 -12.91 -7.75
N GLN A 89 -8.79 -12.27 -7.62
CA GLN A 89 -8.45 -11.47 -6.45
C GLN A 89 -9.20 -10.14 -6.42
N TRP A 90 -9.50 -9.53 -7.56
CA TRP A 90 -10.26 -8.26 -7.64
C TRP A 90 -11.77 -8.43 -7.40
N ILE A 91 -12.35 -9.59 -7.75
CA ILE A 91 -13.78 -9.88 -7.55
C ILE A 91 -14.09 -10.26 -6.09
N ARG A 92 -13.07 -10.64 -5.33
CA ARG A 92 -13.19 -11.05 -3.93
C ARG A 92 -13.31 -9.85 -3.01
#